data_AF-A0A4R6Y5Y7-F1
#
_entry.id   AF-A0A4R6Y5Y7-F1
#
_cell.length_a   1.000
_cell.length_b   1.000
_cell.length_c   1.000
_cell.angle_alpha   90.00
_cell.angle_beta   90.00
_cell.angle_gamma   90.00
#
_symmetry.space_group_name_H-M   'P 1'
#
loop_
_entity.id
_entity.type
_entity.pdbx_description
1 polymer ?
#
loop_
_entity_poly.entity_id
_entity_poly.type
_entity_poly.pdbx_seq_one_letter_code
_entity_poly.pdbx_strand_id
1 'polypeptide(L)'
;MSKSKTSALIFPSNRTKKRRIKHKQIRTFINWLPEYVEQLGKMSDAQLAKIIKCSDVSVRVKRIKFGIAAYRPASDTYEWEQWALELIGTMTDKALAKMLGVHTGVVFRRRKRLKIPAFTPKYNFKWTTNTIAMLGTMSDSQLASKLRLSAVVVRKMRSELGIRPFRKQPEYKRSAHVWTKDEIELLGTQPDSAIAKRLGTHKVTVAQKRRSLSIASYRGYQETIQWTPELLSMLGKFTDKEIQNRTGVSKTRLCAKRKELGIASYTSLHQVNWTPELDAKLGTISDRAVAELAGCTINTVRNRRIRLKIDRFTPKNTLL
;
A
#
# COMPACT_ATOMS: atom_id res chain seq x y z
N MET A 1 -9.29 -63.44 17.83
CA MET A 1 -9.23 -62.61 19.06
C MET A 1 -7.74 -62.29 19.26
N SER A 2 -7.23 -61.08 19.19
CA SER A 2 -7.57 -59.85 19.90
C SER A 2 -6.95 -58.66 19.13
N LYS A 3 -7.69 -57.55 19.04
CA LYS A 3 -7.26 -56.30 18.40
C LYS A 3 -6.44 -55.48 19.40
N SER A 4 -5.13 -55.34 19.19
CA SER A 4 -4.34 -54.31 19.90
C SER A 4 -4.39 -53.01 19.11
N LYS A 5 -5.25 -52.10 19.57
CA LYS A 5 -5.34 -50.71 19.11
C LYS A 5 -4.18 -49.91 19.69
N THR A 6 -3.15 -49.64 18.90
CA THR A 6 -2.15 -48.63 19.26
C THR A 6 -2.61 -47.29 18.72
N SER A 7 -3.15 -46.47 19.62
CA SER A 7 -3.68 -45.14 19.37
C SER A 7 -2.55 -44.19 18.96
N ALA A 8 -2.46 -43.84 17.68
CA ALA A 8 -1.58 -42.78 17.21
C ALA A 8 -2.16 -41.44 17.67
N LEU A 9 -1.54 -40.84 18.71
CA LEU A 9 -1.81 -39.48 19.14
C LEU A 9 -1.42 -38.52 18.01
N ILE A 10 -2.40 -38.15 17.20
CA ILE A 10 -2.31 -37.07 16.21
C ILE A 10 -2.18 -35.77 17.00
N PHE A 11 -0.96 -35.26 17.14
CA PHE A 11 -0.73 -33.89 17.59
C PHE A 11 -1.26 -32.94 16.50
N PRO A 12 -2.29 -32.12 16.77
CA PRO A 12 -2.75 -31.16 15.79
C PRO A 12 -1.66 -30.12 15.55
N SER A 13 -1.18 -30.08 14.31
CA SER A 13 -0.33 -29.04 13.74
C SER A 13 -0.89 -27.67 14.09
N ASN A 14 -0.31 -27.05 15.13
CA ASN A 14 -0.68 -25.73 15.59
C ASN A 14 -0.09 -24.68 14.63
N ARG A 15 -0.56 -24.68 13.38
CA ARG A 15 -0.43 -23.54 12.46
C ARG A 15 -1.29 -22.43 13.03
N THR A 16 -0.72 -21.71 14.00
CA THR A 16 -1.17 -20.38 14.36
C THR A 16 -1.07 -19.53 13.11
N LYS A 17 -2.19 -19.42 12.38
CA LYS A 17 -2.39 -18.32 11.45
C LYS A 17 -2.13 -17.08 12.28
N LYS A 18 -0.97 -16.42 12.07
CA LYS A 18 -0.72 -15.08 12.58
C LYS A 18 -1.86 -14.22 12.05
N ARG A 19 -2.94 -14.12 12.83
CA ARG A 19 -4.02 -13.17 12.61
C ARG A 19 -3.30 -11.85 12.51
N ARG A 20 -3.34 -11.25 11.31
CA ARG A 20 -2.99 -9.86 11.11
C ARG A 20 -3.83 -9.12 12.15
N ILE A 21 -3.19 -8.65 13.22
CA ILE A 21 -3.84 -7.83 14.22
C ILE A 21 -4.31 -6.63 13.41
N LYS A 22 -5.60 -6.59 13.09
CA LYS A 22 -6.22 -5.35 12.63
C LYS A 22 -6.05 -4.45 13.84
N HIS A 23 -5.09 -3.54 13.80
CA HIS A 23 -5.07 -2.43 14.73
C HIS A 23 -6.40 -1.73 14.53
N LYS A 24 -7.39 -2.06 15.37
CA LYS A 24 -8.62 -1.30 15.52
C LYS A 24 -8.09 0.09 15.85
N GLN A 25 -8.19 1.03 14.91
CA GLN A 25 -7.79 2.40 15.16
C GLN A 25 -8.67 2.85 16.32
N ILE A 26 -8.13 2.80 17.54
CA ILE A 26 -8.69 3.54 18.66
C ILE A 26 -8.48 4.99 18.22
N ARG A 27 -9.49 5.57 17.59
CA ARG A 27 -9.55 7.01 17.37
C ARG A 27 -9.73 7.61 18.74
N THR A 28 -8.63 7.75 19.49
CA THR A 28 -8.63 8.64 20.64
C THR A 28 -9.05 9.99 20.10
N PHE A 29 -10.14 10.53 20.64
CA PHE A 29 -10.59 11.88 20.31
C PHE A 29 -9.55 12.83 20.91
N ILE A 30 -8.57 13.20 20.10
CA ILE A 30 -7.49 14.10 20.51
C ILE A 30 -8.08 15.50 20.57
N ASN A 31 -8.09 16.09 21.76
CA ASN A 31 -8.43 17.50 21.92
C ASN A 31 -7.27 18.35 21.38
N TRP A 32 -7.49 19.02 20.24
CA TRP A 32 -6.48 19.83 19.58
C TRP A 32 -6.54 21.27 20.08
N LEU A 33 -5.81 21.54 21.16
CA LEU A 33 -5.63 22.91 21.68
C LEU A 33 -4.93 23.81 20.63
N PRO A 34 -5.22 25.12 20.61
CA PRO A 34 -4.57 26.08 19.69
C PRO A 34 -3.04 26.01 19.74
N GLU A 35 -2.48 25.85 20.94
CA GLU A 35 -1.04 25.69 21.18
C GLU A 35 -0.45 24.50 20.41
N TYR A 36 -1.15 23.36 20.36
CA TYR A 36 -0.70 22.16 19.64
C TYR A 36 -0.74 22.34 18.12
N VAL A 37 -1.68 23.15 17.64
CA VAL A 37 -1.80 23.47 16.21
C VAL A 37 -0.66 24.38 15.78
N GLU A 38 -0.24 25.32 16.62
CA GLU A 38 0.87 26.23 16.35
C GLU A 38 2.22 25.50 16.27
N GLN A 39 2.38 24.40 17.01
CA GLN A 39 3.59 23.57 16.99
C GLN A 39 3.68 22.64 15.76
N LEU A 40 2.60 22.50 14.96
CA LEU A 40 2.62 21.70 13.73
C LEU A 40 3.63 22.31 12.75
N GLY A 41 4.63 21.52 12.35
CA GLY A 41 5.65 21.98 11.40
C GLY A 41 6.82 22.76 12.00
N LYS A 42 6.74 23.18 13.29
CA LYS A 42 7.88 23.72 14.06
C LYS A 42 8.71 22.62 14.71
N MET A 43 8.10 21.48 15.01
CA MET A 43 8.75 20.28 15.52
C MET A 43 8.26 19.03 14.78
N SER A 44 8.92 17.89 14.99
CA SER A 44 8.54 16.66 14.30
C SER A 44 7.17 16.13 14.74
N ASP A 45 6.47 15.47 13.81
CA ASP A 45 5.18 14.82 14.09
C ASP A 45 5.31 13.82 15.26
N ALA A 46 6.49 13.21 15.44
CA ALA A 46 6.77 12.27 16.53
C ALA A 46 7.01 12.95 17.89
N GLN A 47 7.69 14.11 17.93
CA GLN A 47 7.88 14.89 19.16
C GLN A 47 6.56 15.47 19.65
N LEU A 48 5.81 16.11 18.76
CA LEU A 48 4.50 16.67 19.09
C LEU A 48 3.52 15.57 19.52
N ALA A 49 3.58 14.39 18.92
CA ALA A 49 2.79 13.24 19.34
C ALA A 49 3.08 12.77 20.78
N LYS A 50 4.34 12.84 21.23
CA LYS A 50 4.70 12.52 22.62
C LYS A 50 4.10 13.54 23.59
N ILE A 51 4.15 14.83 23.25
CA ILE A 51 3.59 15.92 24.07
C ILE A 51 2.07 15.77 24.21
N ILE A 52 1.38 15.55 23.09
CA ILE A 52 -0.08 15.39 23.04
C ILE A 52 -0.52 13.99 23.54
N LYS A 53 0.43 13.08 23.80
CA LYS A 53 0.19 11.67 24.15
C LYS A 53 -0.72 10.97 23.13
N CYS A 54 -0.45 11.18 21.84
CA CYS A 54 -1.18 10.57 20.73
C CYS A 54 -0.26 9.87 19.72
N SER A 55 -0.83 9.29 18.67
CA SER A 55 -0.03 8.70 17.59
C SER A 55 0.57 9.79 16.69
N ASP A 56 1.82 9.60 16.29
CA ASP A 56 2.52 10.36 15.23
C ASP A 56 1.71 10.43 13.93
N VAL A 57 0.94 9.39 13.63
CA VAL A 57 0.03 9.34 12.49
C VAL A 57 -1.10 10.37 12.63
N SER A 58 -1.65 10.56 13.83
CA SER A 58 -2.71 11.54 14.09
C SER A 58 -2.21 12.98 13.92
N VAL A 59 -1.00 13.26 14.42
CA VAL A 59 -0.34 14.56 14.22
C VAL A 59 -0.05 14.81 12.75
N ARG A 60 0.48 13.80 12.04
CA ARG A 60 0.72 13.88 10.60
C ARG A 60 -0.54 14.18 9.81
N VAL A 61 -1.66 13.52 10.14
CA VAL A 61 -2.95 13.76 9.48
C VAL A 61 -3.43 15.19 9.72
N LYS A 62 -3.31 15.69 10.96
CA LYS A 62 -3.68 17.07 11.30
C LYS A 62 -2.77 18.08 10.59
N ARG A 63 -1.45 17.89 10.60
CA ARG A 63 -0.47 18.72 9.87
C ARG A 63 -0.79 18.79 8.38
N ILE A 64 -1.02 17.63 7.74
CA ILE A 64 -1.39 17.58 6.33
C ILE A 64 -2.71 18.32 6.11
N LYS A 65 -3.70 18.21 7.00
CA LYS A 65 -4.98 18.94 6.91
C LYS A 65 -4.78 20.46 6.92
N PHE A 66 -3.80 20.99 7.65
CA PHE A 66 -3.49 22.42 7.63
C PHE A 66 -2.54 22.84 6.48
N GLY A 67 -2.19 21.93 5.56
CA GLY A 67 -1.27 22.23 4.46
C GLY A 67 0.18 22.47 4.89
N ILE A 68 0.51 22.24 6.16
CA ILE A 68 1.82 22.50 6.72
C ILE A 68 2.80 21.40 6.25
N ALA A 69 3.96 21.79 5.73
CA ALA A 69 5.00 20.84 5.34
C ALA A 69 5.53 20.06 6.55
N ALA A 70 6.00 18.84 6.34
CA ALA A 70 6.62 18.08 7.44
C ALA A 70 7.85 18.84 7.95
N TYR A 71 8.02 18.89 9.27
CA TYR A 71 9.22 19.48 9.87
C TYR A 71 10.46 18.77 9.32
N ARG A 72 11.21 19.50 8.49
CA ARG A 72 12.43 19.06 7.83
C ARG A 72 13.44 20.19 7.96
N PRO A 73 14.01 20.38 9.16
CA PRO A 73 15.03 21.39 9.33
C PRO A 73 16.16 21.09 8.34
N ALA A 74 16.72 22.14 7.75
CA ALA A 74 17.99 21.97 7.06
C ALA A 74 19.00 21.42 8.08
N SER A 75 19.91 20.56 7.65
CA SER A 75 20.94 20.02 8.55
C SER A 75 21.76 21.12 9.24
N ASP A 76 21.76 22.30 8.64
CA ASP A 76 22.55 23.49 8.94
C ASP A 76 21.85 24.37 9.96
N THR A 77 20.51 24.40 9.91
CA THR A 77 19.66 25.15 10.84
C THR A 77 19.16 24.28 11.99
N TYR A 78 19.49 22.99 12.01
CA TYR A 78 19.18 22.10 13.12
C TYR A 78 20.18 22.33 14.24
N GLU A 79 19.70 22.66 15.43
CA GLU A 79 20.52 22.78 16.63
C GLU A 79 20.99 21.38 17.06
N TRP A 80 22.29 21.13 16.90
CA TRP A 80 22.90 19.87 17.28
C TRP A 80 23.38 19.93 18.72
N GLU A 81 22.71 19.20 19.60
CA GLU A 81 23.21 18.97 20.96
C GLU A 81 24.52 18.15 20.92
N GLN A 82 25.42 18.38 21.87
CA GLN A 82 26.76 17.76 21.88
C GLN A 82 26.69 16.22 21.89
N TRP A 83 25.82 15.64 22.71
CA TRP A 83 25.60 14.19 22.73
C TRP A 83 25.15 13.64 21.36
N ALA A 84 24.40 14.43 20.58
CA ALA A 84 23.94 14.00 19.26
C ALA A 84 25.11 13.96 18.26
N LEU A 85 26.07 14.89 18.38
CA LEU A 85 27.29 14.91 17.57
C LEU A 85 28.21 13.73 17.89
N GLU A 86 28.38 13.41 19.18
CA GLU A 86 29.15 12.23 19.64
C GLU A 86 28.59 10.90 19.12
N LEU A 87 27.26 10.83 18.95
CA LEU A 87 26.58 9.63 18.45
C LEU A 87 26.54 9.52 16.91
N ILE A 88 26.94 10.57 16.18
CA ILE A 88 27.04 10.49 14.71
C ILE A 88 28.17 9.55 14.33
N GLY A 89 27.85 8.50 13.58
CA GLY A 89 28.84 7.53 13.10
C GLY A 89 29.14 6.38 14.08
N THR A 90 28.65 6.44 15.32
CA THR A 90 28.68 5.30 16.27
C THR A 90 27.43 4.42 16.18
N MET A 91 26.35 4.95 15.59
CA MET A 91 25.14 4.20 15.30
C MET A 91 24.55 4.57 13.94
N THR A 92 23.57 3.79 13.46
CA THR A 92 22.97 4.03 12.15
C THR A 92 22.26 5.39 12.10
N ASP A 93 22.39 6.11 10.99
CA ASP A 93 21.71 7.41 10.76
C ASP A 93 20.20 7.32 11.02
N LYS A 94 19.59 6.16 10.75
CA LYS A 94 18.17 5.90 11.02
C LYS A 94 17.84 5.80 12.51
N ALA A 95 18.70 5.17 13.30
CA ALA A 95 18.51 5.06 14.74
C ALA A 95 18.68 6.44 15.40
N LEU A 96 19.74 7.17 15.08
CA LEU A 96 19.98 8.50 15.60
C LEU A 96 18.86 9.48 15.21
N ALA A 97 18.41 9.46 13.96
CA ALA A 97 17.29 10.29 13.52
C ALA A 97 15.99 9.97 14.28
N LYS A 98 15.75 8.69 14.60
CA LYS A 98 14.59 8.29 15.41
C LYS A 98 14.68 8.82 16.84
N MET A 99 15.87 8.85 17.44
CA MET A 99 16.07 9.40 18.80
C MET A 99 15.87 10.92 18.82
N LEU A 100 16.45 11.61 17.85
CA LEU A 100 16.31 13.06 17.67
C LEU A 100 14.90 13.49 17.18
N GLY A 101 14.08 12.54 16.74
CA GLY A 101 12.78 12.84 16.14
C GLY A 101 12.87 13.48 14.74
N VAL A 102 14.05 13.54 14.11
CA VAL A 102 14.24 14.17 12.81
C VAL A 102 14.15 13.16 11.65
N HIS A 103 14.08 13.69 10.43
CA HIS A 103 14.18 12.85 9.24
C HIS A 103 15.61 12.30 9.07
N THR A 104 15.75 11.06 8.62
CA THR A 104 17.06 10.37 8.46
C THR A 104 18.06 11.15 7.60
N GLY A 105 17.55 11.87 6.59
CA GLY A 105 18.36 12.74 5.72
C GLY A 105 19.02 13.93 6.41
N VAL A 106 18.57 14.34 7.60
CA VAL A 106 19.21 15.42 8.41
C VAL A 106 20.52 14.91 8.98
N VAL A 107 20.48 13.77 9.67
CA VAL A 107 21.68 13.08 10.22
C VAL A 107 22.65 12.68 9.12
N PHE A 108 22.16 12.13 8.02
CA PHE A 108 23.00 11.75 6.87
C PHE A 108 23.82 12.94 6.32
N ARG A 109 23.17 14.09 6.13
CA ARG A 109 23.83 15.30 5.61
C ARG A 109 24.85 15.85 6.59
N ARG A 110 24.52 15.90 7.89
CA ARG A 110 25.46 16.32 8.94
C ARG A 110 26.68 15.41 8.98
N ARG A 111 26.48 14.09 9.03
CA ARG A 111 27.55 13.08 9.02
C ARG A 111 28.48 13.25 7.82
N LYS A 112 27.90 13.43 6.62
CA LYS A 112 28.67 13.64 5.39
C LYS A 112 29.50 14.93 5.42
N ARG A 113 28.96 16.02 5.99
CA ARG A 113 29.70 17.28 6.15
C ARG A 113 30.85 17.18 7.13
N LEU A 114 30.64 16.46 8.24
CA LEU A 114 31.70 16.15 9.22
C LEU A 114 32.72 15.12 8.69
N LYS A 115 32.56 14.65 7.44
CA LYS A 115 33.40 13.62 6.80
C LYS A 115 33.47 12.30 7.59
N ILE A 116 32.45 12.02 8.42
CA ILE A 116 32.37 10.80 9.21
C ILE A 116 31.81 9.66 8.33
N PRO A 117 32.44 8.47 8.30
CA PRO A 117 31.92 7.33 7.56
C PRO A 117 30.57 6.85 8.15
N ALA A 118 29.73 6.22 7.32
CA ALA A 118 28.46 5.70 7.80
C ALA A 118 28.71 4.57 8.79
N PHE A 119 27.99 4.55 9.92
CA PHE A 119 28.06 3.41 10.84
C PHE A 119 27.53 2.16 10.15
N THR A 120 28.43 1.22 9.89
CA THR A 120 28.09 -0.12 9.43
C THR A 120 28.20 -1.06 10.63
N PRO A 121 27.09 -1.52 11.23
CA PRO A 121 27.17 -2.54 12.27
C PRO A 121 27.86 -3.77 11.67
N LYS A 122 29.03 -4.12 12.22
CA LYS A 122 29.67 -5.39 11.89
C LYS A 122 28.79 -6.48 12.49
N TYR A 123 28.04 -7.16 11.64
CA TYR A 123 27.30 -8.34 12.07
C TYR A 123 28.34 -9.42 12.38
N ASN A 124 28.57 -9.72 13.66
CA ASN A 124 29.39 -10.86 14.12
C ASN A 124 28.66 -12.20 13.88
N PHE A 125 27.94 -12.31 12.77
CA PHE A 125 27.26 -13.54 12.40
C PHE A 125 28.28 -14.49 11.79
N LYS A 126 28.56 -15.58 12.50
CA LYS A 126 29.41 -16.65 11.99
C LYS A 126 28.55 -17.60 11.15
N TRP A 127 28.93 -17.77 9.90
CA TRP A 127 28.34 -18.79 9.04
C TRP A 127 28.76 -20.17 9.54
N THR A 128 27.80 -20.91 10.10
CA THR A 128 27.99 -22.32 10.47
C THR A 128 27.59 -23.22 9.29
N THR A 129 28.09 -24.45 9.28
CA THR A 129 27.72 -25.49 8.30
C THR A 129 26.21 -25.61 8.13
N ASN A 130 25.46 -25.61 9.24
CA ASN A 130 23.99 -25.63 9.22
C ASN A 130 23.39 -24.43 8.50
N THR A 131 23.90 -23.21 8.72
CA THR A 131 23.37 -22.00 8.06
C THR A 131 23.72 -21.93 6.59
N ILE A 132 24.88 -22.46 6.20
CA ILE A 132 25.31 -22.56 4.81
C ILE A 132 24.43 -23.56 4.06
N ALA A 133 24.12 -24.72 4.66
CA ALA A 133 23.23 -25.72 4.08
C ALA A 133 21.82 -25.20 3.80
N MET A 134 21.40 -24.11 4.47
CA MET A 134 20.10 -23.48 4.23
C MET A 134 20.10 -22.53 3.03
N LEU A 135 21.26 -22.06 2.55
CA LEU A 135 21.35 -21.17 1.39
C LEU A 135 20.81 -21.89 0.15
N GLY A 136 19.93 -21.22 -0.59
CA GLY A 136 19.30 -21.81 -1.79
C GLY A 136 18.13 -22.77 -1.52
N THR A 137 17.88 -23.19 -0.27
CA THR A 137 16.70 -24.02 0.09
C THR A 137 15.40 -23.22 0.22
N MET A 138 15.53 -21.92 0.52
CA MET A 138 14.45 -20.95 0.65
C MET A 138 14.90 -19.60 0.10
N SER A 139 13.97 -18.65 -0.09
CA SER A 139 14.35 -17.34 -0.60
C SER A 139 15.29 -16.59 0.36
N ASP A 140 16.21 -15.79 -0.20
CA ASP A 140 17.17 -15.00 0.59
C ASP A 140 16.48 -14.15 1.67
N SER A 141 15.27 -13.63 1.38
CA SER A 141 14.49 -12.84 2.34
C SER A 141 13.91 -13.66 3.48
N GLN A 142 13.47 -14.90 3.21
CA GLN A 142 12.99 -15.81 4.24
C GLN A 142 14.12 -16.29 5.14
N LEU A 143 15.26 -16.67 4.54
CA LEU A 143 16.43 -17.09 5.31
C LEU A 143 16.98 -15.92 6.15
N ALA A 144 17.06 -14.72 5.58
CA ALA A 144 17.47 -13.52 6.31
C ALA A 144 16.55 -13.22 7.49
N SER A 145 15.24 -13.33 7.31
CA SER A 145 14.28 -13.16 8.41
C SER A 145 14.48 -14.22 9.51
N LYS A 146 14.79 -15.46 9.14
CA LYS A 146 15.05 -16.57 10.08
C LYS A 146 16.35 -16.38 10.86
N LEU A 147 17.39 -15.89 10.21
CA LEU A 147 18.71 -15.63 10.81
C LEU A 147 18.83 -14.24 11.46
N ARG A 148 17.77 -13.41 11.38
CA ARG A 148 17.77 -11.99 11.79
C ARG A 148 18.89 -11.18 11.11
N LEU A 149 19.17 -11.51 9.85
CA LEU A 149 20.14 -10.84 8.99
C LEU A 149 19.45 -9.96 7.94
N SER A 150 20.25 -9.16 7.25
CA SER A 150 19.81 -8.51 6.01
C SER A 150 19.78 -9.52 4.87
N ALA A 151 18.76 -9.44 4.01
CA ALA A 151 18.68 -10.22 2.76
C ALA A 151 19.89 -10.01 1.85
N VAL A 152 20.58 -8.87 1.97
CA VAL A 152 21.81 -8.57 1.22
C VAL A 152 22.97 -9.45 1.68
N VAL A 153 23.12 -9.68 3.00
CA VAL A 153 24.20 -10.51 3.56
C VAL A 153 24.02 -11.97 3.14
N VAL A 154 22.78 -12.47 3.22
CA VAL A 154 22.43 -13.82 2.76
C VAL A 154 22.66 -13.98 1.26
N ARG A 155 22.24 -12.99 0.45
CA ARG A 155 22.45 -12.98 -1.00
C ARG A 155 23.94 -13.02 -1.34
N LYS A 156 24.75 -12.19 -0.67
CA LYS A 156 26.20 -12.10 -0.88
C LYS A 156 26.86 -13.45 -0.62
N MET A 157 26.61 -14.05 0.54
CA MET A 157 27.15 -15.37 0.88
C MET A 157 26.67 -16.45 -0.10
N ARG A 158 25.38 -16.46 -0.46
CA ARG A 158 24.82 -17.37 -1.46
C ARG A 158 25.56 -17.25 -2.80
N SER A 159 25.81 -16.02 -3.27
CA SER A 159 26.51 -15.78 -4.54
C SER A 159 28.00 -16.13 -4.48
N GLU A 160 28.67 -15.86 -3.36
CA GLU A 160 30.09 -16.23 -3.15
C GLU A 160 30.28 -17.75 -3.19
N LEU A 161 29.30 -18.51 -2.67
CA LEU A 161 29.29 -19.98 -2.76
C LEU A 161 28.75 -20.51 -4.11
N GLY A 162 28.46 -19.64 -5.08
CA GLY A 162 27.94 -20.05 -6.40
C GLY A 162 26.53 -20.67 -6.37
N ILE A 163 25.82 -20.61 -5.24
CA ILE A 163 24.50 -21.21 -5.07
C ILE A 163 23.48 -20.35 -5.83
N ARG A 164 22.65 -20.95 -6.69
CA ARG A 164 21.61 -20.20 -7.43
C ARG A 164 20.49 -19.71 -6.47
N PRO A 165 19.83 -18.58 -6.77
CA PRO A 165 18.70 -18.12 -5.98
C PRO A 165 17.60 -19.18 -5.90
N PHE A 166 17.00 -19.35 -4.72
CA PHE A 166 15.86 -20.25 -4.57
C PHE A 166 14.71 -19.80 -5.47
N ARG A 167 14.27 -20.72 -6.35
CA ARG A 167 13.10 -20.53 -7.20
C ARG A 167 12.10 -21.62 -6.86
N LYS A 168 10.96 -21.24 -6.26
CA LYS A 168 9.85 -22.19 -6.06
C LYS A 168 9.45 -22.72 -7.43
N GLN A 169 9.53 -24.05 -7.61
CA GLN A 169 9.06 -24.66 -8.83
C GLN A 169 7.56 -24.35 -8.96
N PRO A 170 7.09 -23.88 -10.14
CA PRO A 170 5.68 -23.74 -10.37
C PRO A 170 5.02 -25.12 -10.21
N GLU A 171 3.80 -25.13 -9.67
CA GLU A 171 2.99 -26.35 -9.53
C GLU A 171 2.49 -26.88 -10.90
N TYR A 172 2.76 -26.14 -11.99
CA TYR A 172 2.43 -26.50 -13.36
C TYR A 172 3.69 -26.89 -14.17
N LYS A 173 3.52 -27.72 -15.20
CA LYS A 173 4.62 -28.14 -16.08
C LYS A 173 5.13 -26.93 -16.89
N ARG A 174 6.46 -26.75 -16.95
CA ARG A 174 7.10 -25.68 -17.76
C ARG A 174 7.24 -26.03 -19.24
N SER A 175 7.08 -27.30 -19.61
CA SER A 175 7.08 -27.72 -21.01
C SER A 175 5.94 -27.04 -21.76
N ALA A 176 6.12 -26.81 -23.06
CA ALA A 176 5.03 -26.36 -23.92
C ALA A 176 3.83 -27.30 -23.74
N HIS A 177 2.67 -26.73 -23.42
CA HIS A 177 1.45 -27.52 -23.28
C HIS A 177 1.04 -28.01 -24.66
N VAL A 178 1.00 -29.32 -24.84
CA VAL A 178 0.53 -29.95 -26.08
C VAL A 178 -0.99 -29.98 -26.02
N TRP A 179 -1.63 -29.22 -26.91
CA TRP A 179 -3.08 -29.05 -26.92
C TRP A 179 -3.76 -30.21 -27.64
N THR A 180 -4.64 -30.93 -26.95
CA THR A 180 -5.54 -31.90 -27.57
C THR A 180 -6.80 -31.20 -28.13
N LYS A 181 -7.58 -31.91 -28.95
CA LYS A 181 -8.85 -31.39 -29.48
C LYS A 181 -9.82 -31.06 -28.35
N ASP A 182 -10.00 -31.98 -27.40
CA ASP A 182 -10.88 -31.80 -26.23
C ASP A 182 -10.47 -30.60 -25.35
N GLU A 183 -9.16 -30.34 -25.21
CA GLU A 183 -8.66 -29.19 -24.45
C GLU A 183 -8.89 -27.86 -25.18
N ILE A 184 -8.87 -27.87 -26.51
CA ILE A 184 -9.21 -26.71 -27.33
C ILE A 184 -10.70 -26.40 -27.20
N GLU A 185 -11.57 -27.42 -27.20
CA GLU A 185 -13.01 -27.27 -26.99
C GLU A 185 -13.34 -26.68 -25.61
N LEU A 186 -12.49 -26.94 -24.61
CA LEU A 186 -12.63 -26.34 -23.28
C LEU A 186 -12.34 -24.83 -23.27
N LEU A 187 -11.58 -24.29 -24.24
CA LEU A 187 -11.23 -22.87 -24.28
C LEU A 187 -12.48 -22.00 -24.44
N GLY A 188 -12.63 -21.00 -23.58
CA GLY A 188 -13.78 -20.08 -23.63
C GLY A 188 -15.04 -20.60 -22.93
N THR A 189 -15.10 -21.88 -22.51
CA THR A 189 -16.24 -22.45 -21.75
C THR A 189 -16.20 -22.15 -20.24
N GLN A 190 -15.02 -21.84 -19.71
CA GLN A 190 -14.79 -21.50 -18.30
C GLN A 190 -13.58 -20.55 -18.18
N PRO A 191 -13.32 -19.91 -17.02
CA PRO A 191 -12.24 -18.94 -16.91
C PRO A 191 -10.88 -19.58 -17.21
N ASP A 192 -9.99 -18.85 -17.91
CA ASP A 192 -8.65 -19.34 -18.28
C ASP A 192 -7.86 -19.87 -17.06
N SER A 193 -8.10 -19.32 -15.87
CA SER A 193 -7.49 -19.81 -14.61
C SER A 193 -8.02 -21.17 -14.13
N ALA A 194 -9.29 -21.47 -14.39
CA ALA A 194 -9.89 -22.76 -14.04
C ALA A 194 -9.42 -23.85 -15.01
N ILE A 195 -9.40 -23.54 -16.32
CA ILE A 195 -8.81 -24.42 -17.35
C ILE A 195 -7.36 -24.72 -17.01
N ALA A 196 -6.56 -23.69 -16.70
CA ALA A 196 -5.16 -23.85 -16.38
C ALA A 196 -4.92 -24.79 -15.19
N LYS A 197 -5.74 -24.70 -14.14
CA LYS A 197 -5.66 -25.62 -13.00
C LYS A 197 -6.00 -27.05 -13.39
N ARG A 198 -7.05 -27.25 -14.21
CA ARG A 198 -7.47 -28.57 -14.68
C ARG A 198 -6.41 -29.24 -15.55
N LEU A 199 -5.79 -28.46 -16.44
CA LEU A 199 -4.78 -28.96 -17.38
C LEU A 199 -3.35 -28.98 -16.80
N GLY A 200 -3.15 -28.55 -15.55
CA GLY A 200 -1.82 -28.49 -14.93
C GLY A 200 -0.86 -27.53 -15.65
N THR A 201 -1.38 -26.45 -16.23
CA THR A 201 -0.65 -25.44 -17.00
C THR A 201 -0.79 -24.03 -16.40
N HIS A 202 -0.19 -23.02 -17.03
CA HIS A 202 -0.30 -21.63 -16.60
C HIS A 202 -1.47 -20.91 -17.30
N LYS A 203 -2.18 -20.04 -16.56
CA LYS A 203 -3.31 -19.25 -17.10
C LYS A 203 -2.96 -18.43 -18.36
N VAL A 204 -1.70 -18.02 -18.48
CA VAL A 204 -1.23 -17.26 -19.65
C VAL A 204 -1.13 -18.14 -20.88
N THR A 205 -0.71 -19.40 -20.73
CA THR A 205 -0.64 -20.39 -21.83
C THR A 205 -2.03 -20.64 -22.40
N VAL A 206 -3.03 -20.84 -21.53
CA VAL A 206 -4.44 -20.97 -21.93
C VAL A 206 -4.93 -19.71 -22.63
N ALA A 207 -4.70 -18.54 -22.04
CA ALA A 207 -5.11 -17.27 -22.63
C ALA A 207 -4.43 -16.98 -23.98
N GLN A 208 -3.19 -17.44 -24.20
CA GLN A 208 -2.48 -17.33 -25.46
C GLN A 208 -3.07 -18.25 -26.52
N LYS A 209 -3.28 -19.53 -26.22
CA LYS A 209 -3.91 -20.47 -27.16
C LYS A 209 -5.32 -20.04 -27.55
N ARG A 210 -6.10 -19.61 -26.55
CA ARG A 210 -7.45 -19.07 -26.78
C ARG A 210 -7.41 -17.89 -27.74
N ARG A 211 -6.47 -16.95 -27.56
CA ARG A 211 -6.29 -15.79 -28.45
C ARG A 211 -5.78 -16.19 -29.84
N SER A 212 -4.90 -17.18 -29.97
CA SER A 212 -4.42 -17.62 -31.29
C SER A 212 -5.52 -18.29 -32.12
N LEU A 213 -6.55 -18.81 -31.46
CA LEU A 213 -7.74 -19.36 -32.10
C LEU A 213 -8.90 -18.36 -32.19
N SER A 214 -8.65 -17.07 -31.87
CA SER A 214 -9.67 -16.01 -31.84
C SER A 214 -10.89 -16.32 -30.95
N ILE A 215 -10.74 -17.21 -29.97
CA ILE A 215 -11.81 -17.56 -29.04
C ILE A 215 -11.94 -16.44 -27.99
N ALA A 216 -13.17 -15.94 -27.79
CA ALA A 216 -13.44 -14.93 -26.78
C ALA A 216 -13.15 -15.46 -25.36
N SER A 217 -12.69 -14.60 -24.46
CA SER A 217 -12.50 -15.00 -23.05
C SER A 217 -13.85 -15.40 -22.45
N TYR A 218 -13.87 -16.44 -21.63
CA TYR A 218 -15.07 -16.81 -20.88
C TYR A 218 -15.56 -15.62 -20.05
N ARG A 219 -16.69 -15.07 -20.47
CA ARG A 219 -17.50 -14.14 -19.68
C ARG A 219 -18.51 -15.03 -18.97
N GLY A 220 -18.17 -15.51 -17.78
CA GLY A 220 -19.00 -16.51 -17.11
C GLY A 220 -20.45 -16.10 -16.95
N TYR A 221 -21.31 -17.10 -16.71
CA TYR A 221 -22.78 -16.99 -16.69
C TYR A 221 -23.17 -15.60 -16.24
N GLN A 222 -23.47 -14.78 -17.25
CA GLN A 222 -23.99 -13.46 -17.01
C GLN A 222 -25.42 -13.75 -16.65
N GLU A 223 -25.71 -13.97 -15.36
CA GLU A 223 -27.04 -13.61 -14.89
C GLU A 223 -27.24 -12.20 -15.42
N THR A 224 -28.12 -12.08 -16.41
CA THR A 224 -28.63 -10.83 -16.89
C THR A 224 -29.16 -10.17 -15.64
N ILE A 225 -28.39 -9.25 -15.07
CA ILE A 225 -28.78 -8.53 -13.88
C ILE A 225 -30.12 -7.91 -14.24
N GLN A 226 -31.17 -8.37 -13.57
CA GLN A 226 -32.45 -7.73 -13.66
C GLN A 226 -32.25 -6.37 -12.99
N TRP A 227 -32.20 -5.32 -13.81
CA TRP A 227 -32.08 -3.96 -13.33
C TRP A 227 -33.43 -3.54 -12.77
N THR A 228 -33.72 -4.01 -11.56
CA THR A 228 -34.96 -3.66 -10.87
C THR A 228 -34.99 -2.15 -10.61
N PRO A 229 -36.19 -1.53 -10.58
CA PRO A 229 -36.33 -0.12 -10.22
C PRO A 229 -35.65 0.22 -8.88
N GLU A 230 -35.70 -0.70 -7.92
CA GLU A 230 -35.00 -0.57 -6.64
C GLU A 230 -33.47 -0.46 -6.84
N LEU A 231 -32.86 -1.39 -7.58
CA LEU A 231 -31.41 -1.38 -7.85
C LEU A 231 -30.98 -0.12 -8.64
N LEU A 232 -31.79 0.29 -9.61
CA LEU A 232 -31.55 1.53 -10.37
C LEU A 232 -31.63 2.76 -9.47
N SER A 233 -32.57 2.80 -8.52
CA SER A 233 -32.72 3.91 -7.57
C SER A 233 -31.53 4.04 -6.60
N MET A 234 -30.79 2.95 -6.38
CA MET A 234 -29.59 2.93 -5.54
C MET A 234 -28.36 3.51 -6.25
N LEU A 235 -28.29 3.39 -7.59
CA LEU A 235 -27.19 3.94 -8.39
C LEU A 235 -27.16 5.46 -8.24
N GLY A 236 -26.04 6.00 -7.75
CA GLY A 236 -25.91 7.44 -7.50
C GLY A 236 -26.35 7.90 -6.10
N LYS A 237 -26.97 7.03 -5.28
CA LYS A 237 -27.26 7.27 -3.85
C LYS A 237 -26.35 6.52 -2.89
N PHE A 238 -25.80 5.38 -3.33
CA PHE A 238 -24.87 4.55 -2.56
C PHE A 238 -23.63 4.26 -3.39
N THR A 239 -22.49 4.01 -2.72
CA THR A 239 -21.26 3.69 -3.42
C THR A 239 -21.42 2.35 -4.14
N ASP A 240 -20.79 2.18 -5.31
CA ASP A 240 -20.84 0.91 -6.04
C ASP A 240 -20.41 -0.30 -5.17
N LYS A 241 -19.60 -0.04 -4.11
CA LYS A 241 -19.19 -1.07 -3.15
C LYS A 241 -20.29 -1.43 -2.14
N GLU A 242 -21.04 -0.45 -1.66
CA GLU A 242 -22.20 -0.67 -0.78
C GLU A 242 -23.32 -1.39 -1.52
N ILE A 243 -23.62 -0.97 -2.74
CA ILE A 243 -24.63 -1.63 -3.58
C ILE A 243 -24.20 -3.08 -3.85
N GLN A 244 -22.93 -3.33 -4.17
CA GLN A 244 -22.40 -4.69 -4.30
C GLN A 244 -22.62 -5.53 -3.05
N ASN A 245 -22.35 -4.98 -1.86
CA ASN A 245 -22.48 -5.74 -0.63
C ASN A 245 -23.96 -6.05 -0.29
N ARG A 246 -24.90 -5.19 -0.70
CA ARG A 246 -26.34 -5.37 -0.46
C ARG A 246 -27.00 -6.31 -1.45
N THR A 247 -26.61 -6.22 -2.72
CA THR A 247 -27.33 -6.87 -3.83
C THR A 247 -26.55 -8.02 -4.45
N GLY A 248 -25.28 -8.22 -4.07
CA GLY A 248 -24.39 -9.20 -4.68
C GLY A 248 -23.89 -8.82 -6.08
N VAL A 249 -24.45 -7.77 -6.69
CA VAL A 249 -24.09 -7.33 -8.04
C VAL A 249 -22.63 -6.83 -8.09
N SER A 250 -21.88 -7.29 -9.09
CA SER A 250 -20.48 -6.91 -9.25
C SER A 250 -20.30 -5.40 -9.39
N LYS A 251 -19.37 -4.83 -8.61
CA LYS A 251 -18.97 -3.42 -8.66
C LYS A 251 -18.68 -2.94 -10.09
N THR A 252 -18.05 -3.78 -10.91
CA THR A 252 -17.72 -3.43 -12.30
C THR A 252 -18.97 -3.20 -13.14
N ARG A 253 -20.04 -3.97 -12.91
CA ARG A 253 -21.31 -3.88 -13.65
C ARG A 253 -22.15 -2.70 -13.18
N LEU A 254 -22.17 -2.44 -11.88
CA LEU A 254 -22.75 -1.21 -11.32
C LEU A 254 -22.08 0.03 -11.92
N CYS A 255 -20.74 0.06 -11.98
CA CYS A 255 -20.01 1.14 -12.61
C CYS A 255 -20.33 1.30 -14.10
N ALA A 256 -20.46 0.20 -14.84
CA ALA A 256 -20.83 0.21 -16.26
C ALA A 256 -22.25 0.77 -16.46
N LYS A 257 -23.26 0.24 -15.75
CA LYS A 257 -24.65 0.70 -15.88
C LYS A 257 -24.82 2.15 -15.43
N ARG A 258 -24.13 2.53 -14.36
CA ARG A 258 -24.09 3.91 -13.89
C ARG A 258 -23.54 4.85 -14.98
N LYS A 259 -22.47 4.47 -15.68
CA LYS A 259 -21.93 5.25 -16.81
C LYS A 259 -22.89 5.28 -18.00
N GLU A 260 -23.53 4.16 -18.33
CA GLU A 260 -24.54 4.06 -19.39
C GLU A 260 -25.72 4.99 -19.15
N LEU A 261 -26.19 5.08 -17.90
CA LEU A 261 -27.27 5.99 -17.48
C LEU A 261 -26.80 7.43 -17.21
N GLY A 262 -25.53 7.75 -17.47
CA GLY A 262 -24.97 9.09 -17.21
C GLY A 262 -24.91 9.50 -15.72
N ILE A 263 -25.14 8.56 -14.81
CA ILE A 263 -25.18 8.82 -13.36
C ILE A 263 -23.74 8.98 -12.86
N ALA A 264 -23.46 9.98 -12.01
CA ALA A 264 -22.14 10.13 -11.38
C ALA A 264 -21.92 9.07 -10.29
N SER A 265 -20.68 8.60 -10.08
CA SER A 265 -20.38 7.66 -8.99
C SER A 265 -20.70 8.32 -7.67
N TYR A 266 -21.61 7.72 -6.90
CA TYR A 266 -21.85 8.16 -5.55
C TYR A 266 -20.54 8.09 -4.80
N THR A 267 -20.09 9.26 -4.38
CA THR A 267 -18.94 9.40 -3.53
C THR A 267 -19.47 10.18 -2.35
N SER A 268 -19.46 9.56 -1.17
CA SER A 268 -19.91 10.20 0.08
C SER A 268 -19.18 11.50 0.42
N LEU A 269 -18.10 11.80 -0.31
CA LEU A 269 -17.27 13.01 -0.20
C LEU A 269 -17.50 14.02 -1.35
N HIS A 270 -18.57 13.89 -2.17
CA HIS A 270 -18.73 14.67 -3.42
C HIS A 270 -20.08 15.38 -3.62
N GLN A 271 -21.03 15.33 -2.69
CA GLN A 271 -22.16 16.26 -2.75
C GLN A 271 -21.74 17.61 -2.15
N VAL A 272 -20.83 18.28 -2.85
CA VAL A 272 -20.58 19.71 -2.57
C VAL A 272 -21.74 20.48 -3.16
N ASN A 273 -22.47 21.18 -2.30
CA ASN A 273 -23.39 22.20 -2.76
C ASN A 273 -22.55 23.41 -3.24
N TRP A 274 -22.31 23.50 -4.54
CA TRP A 274 -21.52 24.60 -5.11
C TRP A 274 -22.36 25.88 -5.11
N THR A 275 -22.11 26.74 -4.13
CA THR A 275 -22.67 28.09 -4.08
C THR A 275 -21.88 29.04 -5.00
N PRO A 276 -22.48 30.16 -5.47
CA PRO A 276 -21.74 31.18 -6.21
C PRO A 276 -20.48 31.67 -5.47
N GLU A 277 -20.54 31.74 -4.15
CA GLU A 277 -19.39 32.09 -3.29
C GLU A 277 -18.25 31.07 -3.34
N LEU A 278 -18.56 29.77 -3.43
CA LEU A 278 -17.56 28.70 -3.58
C LEU A 278 -16.98 28.68 -4.99
N ASP A 279 -17.79 28.94 -6.03
CA ASP A 279 -17.31 29.03 -7.40
C ASP A 279 -16.39 30.26 -7.59
N ALA A 280 -16.67 31.40 -6.93
CA ALA A 280 -15.79 32.58 -6.94
C ALA A 280 -14.42 32.33 -6.29
N LYS A 281 -14.31 31.30 -5.43
CA LYS A 281 -13.04 30.90 -4.79
C LYS A 281 -12.20 29.98 -5.68
N LEU A 282 -12.76 29.44 -6.77
CA LEU A 282 -12.01 28.61 -7.72
C LEU A 282 -11.01 29.48 -8.51
N GLY A 283 -9.74 29.09 -8.55
CA GLY A 283 -8.70 29.83 -9.26
C GLY A 283 -8.13 31.04 -8.51
N THR A 284 -8.84 31.55 -7.49
CA THR A 284 -8.37 32.65 -6.62
C THR A 284 -7.62 32.16 -5.39
N ILE A 285 -7.96 30.97 -4.87
CA ILE A 285 -7.20 30.27 -3.83
C ILE A 285 -6.88 28.83 -4.28
N SER A 286 -5.93 28.17 -3.60
CA SER A 286 -5.51 26.82 -3.99
C SER A 286 -6.68 25.83 -3.99
N ASP A 287 -6.70 24.89 -4.96
CA ASP A 287 -7.74 23.83 -5.04
C ASP A 287 -7.89 23.06 -3.73
N ARG A 288 -6.81 22.99 -2.94
CA ARG A 288 -6.80 22.38 -1.62
C ARG A 288 -7.62 23.18 -0.60
N ALA A 289 -7.43 24.50 -0.56
CA ALA A 289 -8.17 25.36 0.36
C ALA A 289 -9.68 25.35 0.02
N VAL A 290 -10.03 25.40 -1.26
CA VAL A 290 -11.44 25.25 -1.69
C VAL A 290 -11.99 23.88 -1.28
N ALA A 291 -11.20 22.80 -1.40
CA ALA A 291 -11.66 21.46 -1.03
C ALA A 291 -11.95 21.33 0.46
N GLU A 292 -11.17 22.01 1.30
CA GLU A 292 -11.38 22.06 2.74
C GLU A 292 -12.62 22.89 3.11
N LEU A 293 -12.86 24.02 2.44
CA LEU A 293 -14.08 24.84 2.60
C LEU A 293 -15.34 24.10 2.14
N ALA A 294 -15.25 23.40 1.01
CA ALA A 294 -16.35 22.66 0.41
C ALA A 294 -16.59 21.28 1.06
N GLY A 295 -15.74 20.85 2.01
CA GLY A 295 -15.85 19.54 2.64
C GLY A 295 -15.66 18.37 1.67
N CYS A 296 -14.86 18.53 0.61
CA CYS A 296 -14.70 17.54 -0.46
C CYS A 296 -13.25 17.19 -0.76
N THR A 297 -13.06 16.34 -1.77
CA THR A 297 -11.70 16.01 -2.22
C THR A 297 -11.14 17.07 -3.16
N ILE A 298 -9.82 17.21 -3.19
CA ILE A 298 -9.10 18.11 -4.12
C ILE A 298 -9.47 17.79 -5.58
N ASN A 299 -9.70 16.51 -5.92
CA ASN A 299 -10.14 16.12 -7.26
C ASN A 299 -11.54 16.66 -7.62
N THR A 300 -12.45 16.77 -6.65
CA THR A 300 -13.79 17.33 -6.86
C THR A 300 -13.71 18.80 -7.28
N VAL A 301 -12.90 19.59 -6.57
CA VAL A 301 -12.61 21.00 -6.89
C VAL A 301 -11.93 21.13 -8.24
N ARG A 302 -10.87 20.34 -8.48
CA ARG A 302 -10.16 20.33 -9.76
C ARG A 302 -11.11 20.04 -10.93
N ASN A 303 -12.00 19.07 -10.78
CA ASN A 303 -12.99 18.72 -11.82
C ASN A 303 -14.02 19.84 -12.03
N ARG A 304 -14.47 20.51 -10.96
CA ARG A 304 -15.36 21.70 -11.05
C ARG A 304 -14.67 22.84 -11.79
N ARG A 305 -13.41 23.13 -11.44
CA ARG A 305 -12.59 24.16 -12.08
C ARG A 305 -12.38 23.91 -13.57
N ILE A 306 -12.03 22.68 -13.96
CA ILE A 306 -11.89 22.27 -15.36
C ILE A 306 -13.21 22.43 -16.12
N ARG A 307 -14.34 22.07 -15.51
CA ARG A 307 -15.67 22.20 -16.12
C ARG A 307 -16.06 23.66 -16.37
N LEU A 308 -15.71 24.55 -15.43
CA LEU A 308 -15.93 25.99 -15.54
C LEU A 308 -14.84 26.71 -16.36
N LYS A 309 -13.86 25.97 -16.91
CA LYS A 309 -12.72 26.50 -17.66
C LYS A 309 -11.91 27.57 -16.90
N ILE A 310 -11.79 27.40 -15.58
CA ILE A 310 -11.01 28.28 -14.71
C ILE A 310 -9.58 27.72 -14.59
N ASP A 311 -8.58 28.59 -14.67
CA ASP A 311 -7.19 28.19 -14.54
C ASP A 311 -6.79 27.89 -13.10
N ARG A 312 -5.71 27.10 -12.95
CA ARG A 312 -5.18 26.78 -11.62
C ARG A 312 -4.69 28.04 -10.92
N PHE A 313 -5.00 28.16 -9.63
CA PHE A 313 -4.38 29.17 -8.79
C PHE A 313 -2.85 29.02 -8.84
N THR A 314 -2.17 30.06 -9.30
CA THR A 314 -0.72 30.22 -9.26
C THR A 314 -0.41 31.33 -8.25
N PRO A 315 0.26 31.04 -7.12
CA PRO A 315 0.71 32.10 -6.24
C PRO A 315 1.70 32.97 -7.02
N LYS A 316 1.40 34.26 -7.17
CA LYS A 316 2.38 35.23 -7.68
C LYS A 316 3.53 35.25 -6.68
N ASN A 317 4.69 34.74 -7.09
CA ASN A 317 5.94 34.96 -6.38
C ASN A 317 6.24 36.46 -6.51
N THR A 318 5.78 37.27 -5.57
CA THR A 318 6.21 38.66 -5.48
C THR A 318 7.57 38.60 -4.82
N LEU A 319 8.62 38.48 -5.63
CA LEU A 319 9.98 38.81 -5.23
C LEU A 319 10.07 40.34 -5.23
N LEU A 320 9.94 40.94 -4.06
CA LEU A 320 10.59 42.19 -3.69
C LEU A 320 11.06 42.05 -2.23
#